data_AF-A0A7H8KSI2-F1
#
_entry.id   AF-A0A7H8KSI2-F1
#
_cell.length_a   1.000
_cell.length_b   1.000
_cell.length_c   1.000
_cell.angle_alpha   90.00
_cell.angle_beta   90.00
_cell.angle_gamma   90.00
#
_symmetry.space_group_name_H-M   'P 1'
#
loop_
_entity.id
_entity.type
_entity.pdbx_description
1 polymer ?
#
loop_
_entity_poly.entity_id
_entity_poly.type
_entity_poly.pdbx_seq_one_letter_code
_entity_poly.pdbx_strand_id
1 'polypeptide(L)'
;MLKDNLAFIHRVLGDLVRPGWDRADKCWAIARNHMRDIVEALAERYGSVKVTIDFRTTGKCDTRCRDAEHDDCDCQCLGENPGSAAYWRGWTEVGETALVEVGIARRTFLVTRP
;
A
#
# COMPACT_ATOMS: atom_id res chain seq x y z
N MET A 1 -11.85 -2.35 20.14
CA MET A 1 -11.70 -2.44 18.67
C MET A 1 -11.15 -1.17 18.03
N LEU A 2 -11.87 -0.02 18.00
CA LEU A 2 -11.34 1.21 17.36
C LEU A 2 -10.08 1.78 18.03
N LYS A 3 -10.06 1.83 19.36
CA LYS A 3 -8.89 2.29 20.14
C LYS A 3 -7.68 1.37 19.99
N ASP A 4 -7.89 0.06 19.87
CA ASP A 4 -6.81 -0.92 19.73
C ASP A 4 -6.09 -0.78 18.38
N ASN A 5 -6.82 -0.40 17.33
CA ASN A 5 -6.25 -0.16 16.01
C ASN A 5 -5.44 1.14 15.97
N LEU A 6 -5.91 2.21 16.62
CA LEU A 6 -5.14 3.46 16.71
C LEU A 6 -3.84 3.26 17.50
N ALA A 7 -3.91 2.56 18.64
CA ALA A 7 -2.74 2.23 19.44
C ALA A 7 -1.75 1.34 18.65
N PHE A 8 -2.27 0.40 17.85
CA PHE A 8 -1.45 -0.39 16.93
C PHE A 8 -0.74 0.48 15.90
N ILE A 9 -1.45 1.42 15.26
CA ILE A 9 -0.87 2.32 14.25
C ILE A 9 0.25 3.16 14.87
N HIS A 10 0.05 3.75 16.05
CA HIS A 10 1.10 4.51 16.73
C HIS A 10 2.29 3.66 17.15
N ARG A 11 2.06 2.43 17.59
CA ARG A 11 3.15 1.50 17.93
C ARG A 11 4.02 1.16 16.71
N VAL A 12 3.44 1.11 15.51
CA VAL A 12 4.16 0.79 14.27
C VAL A 12 4.81 2.01 13.65
N LEU A 13 4.08 3.14 13.57
CA LEU A 13 4.50 4.32 12.80
C LEU A 13 5.05 5.47 13.67
N GLY A 14 4.96 5.33 14.99
CA GLY A 14 5.34 6.35 15.96
C GLY A 14 4.22 7.33 16.32
N ASP A 15 4.42 8.04 17.42
CA ASP A 15 3.42 8.94 18.02
C ASP A 15 3.23 10.25 17.23
N LEU A 16 4.15 10.59 16.33
CA LEU A 16 4.09 11.81 15.53
C LEU A 16 3.15 11.69 14.32
N VAL A 17 2.81 10.47 13.91
CA VAL A 17 1.84 10.24 12.84
C VAL A 17 0.45 10.67 13.31
N ARG A 18 -0.35 11.24 12.40
CA ARG A 18 -1.72 11.66 12.70
C ARG A 18 -2.72 10.87 11.84
N PRO A 19 -3.10 9.64 12.25
CA PRO A 19 -4.11 8.88 11.53
C PRO A 19 -5.46 9.61 11.55
N GLY A 20 -6.07 9.77 10.39
CA GLY A 20 -7.43 10.28 10.26
C GLY A 20 -8.43 9.14 10.37
N TRP A 21 -9.53 9.33 11.08
CA TRP A 21 -10.65 8.38 11.03
C TRP A 21 -11.60 8.76 9.90
N ASP A 22 -11.72 7.92 8.87
CA ASP A 22 -12.73 8.06 7.83
C ASP A 22 -14.04 7.44 8.31
N ARG A 23 -15.08 8.28 8.45
CA ARG A 23 -16.40 7.83 8.92
C ARG A 23 -17.21 7.13 7.84
N ALA A 24 -17.00 7.45 6.57
CA ALA A 24 -17.73 6.86 5.46
C ALA A 24 -17.27 5.42 5.26
N ASP A 25 -15.95 5.23 5.16
CA ASP A 25 -15.35 3.92 4.92
C ASP A 25 -15.07 3.12 6.20
N LYS A 26 -15.27 3.76 7.37
CA LYS A 26 -15.04 3.19 8.71
C LYS A 26 -13.63 2.60 8.83
N CYS A 27 -12.64 3.35 8.36
CA CYS A 27 -11.25 2.94 8.34
C CYS A 27 -10.32 4.06 8.85
N TRP A 28 -9.07 3.69 9.13
CA TRP A 28 -8.03 4.67 9.43
C TRP A 28 -7.32 5.07 8.13
N ALA A 29 -7.30 6.37 7.85
CA ALA A 29 -6.50 6.98 6.82
C ALA A 29 -5.12 7.35 7.38
N ILE A 30 -4.06 6.88 6.72
CA ILE A 30 -2.66 7.22 7.02
C ILE A 30 -2.00 7.74 5.74
N ALA A 31 -0.88 8.44 5.88
CA ALA A 31 -0.11 8.87 4.73
C ALA A 31 0.47 7.66 3.97
N ARG A 32 0.50 7.75 2.63
CA ARG A 32 0.90 6.66 1.73
C ARG A 32 2.31 6.12 2.02
N ASN A 33 3.24 6.99 2.38
CA ASN A 33 4.62 6.62 2.72
C ASN A 33 4.74 5.66 3.91
N HIS A 34 3.68 5.48 4.71
CA HIS A 34 3.61 4.51 5.81
C HIS A 34 3.02 3.15 5.40
N MET A 35 2.62 2.98 4.13
CA MET A 35 1.93 1.79 3.66
C MET A 35 2.75 0.52 3.87
N ARG A 36 4.05 0.53 3.53
CA ARG A 36 4.92 -0.64 3.74
C ARG A 36 4.94 -1.06 5.20
N ASP A 37 5.32 -0.13 6.07
CA ASP A 37 5.50 -0.40 7.50
C ASP A 37 4.22 -0.96 8.13
N ILE A 38 3.06 -0.39 7.80
CA ILE A 38 1.79 -0.85 8.36
C ILE A 38 1.39 -2.23 7.79
N VAL A 39 1.59 -2.45 6.49
CA VAL A 39 1.22 -3.72 5.83
C VAL A 39 2.08 -4.85 6.37
N GLU A 40 3.40 -4.63 6.51
CA GLU A 40 4.31 -5.62 7.07
C GLU A 40 3.96 -5.94 8.52
N ALA A 41 3.73 -4.93 9.36
CA ALA A 41 3.33 -5.14 10.75
C ALA A 41 1.97 -5.85 10.88
N LEU A 42 1.04 -5.62 9.95
CA LEU A 42 -0.23 -6.35 9.89
C LEU A 42 -0.01 -7.81 9.47
N ALA A 43 0.84 -8.07 8.47
CA ALA A 43 1.20 -9.42 8.07
C ALA A 43 1.88 -10.19 9.21
N GLU A 44 2.80 -9.56 9.94
CA GLU A 44 3.43 -10.14 11.13
C GLU A 44 2.41 -10.46 12.24
N ARG A 45 1.42 -9.58 12.43
CA ARG A 45 0.40 -9.76 13.48
C ARG A 45 -0.63 -10.83 13.14
N TYR A 46 -1.00 -10.97 11.87
CA TYR A 46 -2.13 -11.80 11.43
C TYR A 46 -1.72 -12.98 10.53
N GLY A 47 -0.43 -13.17 10.28
CA GLY A 47 0.14 -14.17 9.36
C GLY A 47 0.01 -13.79 7.89
N SER A 48 -1.09 -13.13 7.52
CA SER A 48 -1.28 -12.55 6.19
C SER A 48 -2.20 -11.33 6.21
N VAL A 49 -2.02 -10.45 5.21
CA VAL A 49 -2.92 -9.32 4.96
C VAL A 49 -3.18 -9.18 3.47
N LYS A 50 -4.43 -8.93 3.12
CA LYS A 50 -4.83 -8.59 1.76
C LYS A 50 -4.75 -7.08 1.57
N VAL A 51 -3.99 -6.64 0.57
CA VAL A 51 -3.75 -5.23 0.26
C VAL A 51 -4.31 -4.92 -1.12
N THR A 52 -5.12 -3.87 -1.22
CA THR A 52 -5.69 -3.40 -2.49
C THR A 52 -5.18 -1.98 -2.74
N ILE A 53 -4.62 -1.75 -3.93
CA ILE A 53 -4.06 -0.44 -4.32
C ILE A 53 -4.70 0.03 -5.63
N ASP A 54 -4.99 1.33 -5.67
CA ASP A 54 -5.49 2.04 -6.84
C ASP A 54 -4.37 2.89 -7.46
N PHE A 55 -4.19 2.74 -8.77
CA PHE A 55 -3.16 3.39 -9.58
C PHE A 55 -3.81 4.28 -10.62
N ARG A 56 -3.18 5.42 -10.95
CA ARG A 56 -3.67 6.25 -12.04
C ARG A 56 -3.24 5.67 -13.39
N THR A 57 -4.20 5.37 -14.26
CA THR A 57 -3.88 4.85 -15.61
C THR A 57 -3.27 5.90 -16.54
N THR A 58 -3.35 7.17 -16.18
CA THR A 58 -2.74 8.29 -16.91
C THR A 58 -1.35 8.68 -16.39
N GLY A 59 -0.91 8.11 -15.26
CA GLY A 59 0.37 8.44 -14.66
C GLY A 59 1.52 7.87 -15.48
N LYS A 60 2.26 8.67 -16.25
CA LYS A 60 3.48 8.18 -16.89
C LYS A 60 4.56 8.00 -15.82
N CYS A 61 5.30 6.89 -15.85
CA CYS A 61 6.44 6.73 -14.96
C CYS A 61 7.51 7.74 -15.36
N ASP A 62 7.87 8.61 -14.42
CA ASP A 62 8.93 9.58 -14.58
C ASP A 62 10.24 9.05 -13.96
N THR A 63 11.29 9.87 -14.00
CA THR A 63 12.57 9.55 -13.38
C THR A 63 12.45 9.29 -11.87
N ARG A 64 11.51 9.95 -11.17
CA ARG A 64 11.32 9.72 -9.73
C ARG A 64 10.90 8.29 -9.47
N CYS A 65 9.95 7.75 -10.23
CA CYS A 65 9.54 6.36 -10.05
C CYS A 65 10.63 5.35 -10.49
N ARG A 66 11.42 5.67 -11.51
CA ARG A 66 12.52 4.79 -11.96
C ARG A 66 13.68 4.73 -10.96
N ASP A 67 14.00 5.86 -10.35
CA ASP A 67 15.15 6.03 -9.48
C ASP A 67 14.73 5.99 -7.98
N ALA A 68 13.46 5.68 -7.70
CA ALA A 68 12.96 5.59 -6.34
C ALA A 68 13.57 4.40 -5.61
N GLU A 69 14.30 4.69 -4.53
CA GLU A 69 14.73 3.69 -3.55
C GLU A 69 13.59 3.26 -2.60
N HIS A 70 12.50 4.05 -2.58
CA HIS A 70 11.35 3.90 -1.69
C HIS A 70 10.03 3.74 -2.47
N ASP A 71 8.93 3.52 -1.76
CA ASP A 71 7.69 2.95 -2.33
C ASP A 71 6.72 3.99 -2.90
N ASP A 72 7.23 5.16 -3.28
CA ASP A 72 6.41 6.33 -3.61
C ASP A 72 6.15 6.44 -5.13
N CYS A 73 5.65 5.37 -5.74
CA CYS A 73 5.31 5.37 -7.16
C CYS A 73 3.80 5.20 -7.40
N ASP A 74 3.20 6.23 -8.02
CA ASP A 74 1.79 6.28 -8.43
C ASP A 74 1.60 6.12 -9.96
N CYS A 75 2.59 5.56 -10.67
CA CYS A 75 2.56 5.49 -12.13
C CYS A 75 1.86 4.25 -12.70
N GLN A 76 1.47 4.36 -13.97
CA GLN A 76 0.76 3.35 -14.76
C GLN A 76 1.52 2.03 -14.94
N CYS A 77 2.83 1.97 -14.65
CA CYS A 77 3.56 0.70 -14.80
C CYS A 77 3.20 -0.31 -13.74
N LEU A 78 2.44 0.08 -12.71
CA LEU A 78 1.97 -0.85 -11.66
C LEU A 78 3.14 -1.54 -10.94
N GLY A 79 4.35 -0.96 -11.02
CA GLY A 79 5.57 -1.54 -10.48
C GLY A 79 6.23 -2.62 -11.35
N GLU A 80 5.97 -2.66 -12.66
CA GLU A 80 6.49 -3.71 -13.55
C GLU A 80 7.85 -3.38 -14.18
N ASN A 81 8.32 -2.13 -14.17
CA ASN A 81 9.60 -1.78 -14.80
C ASN A 81 10.79 -1.91 -13.83
N PRO A 82 12.00 -2.29 -14.30
CA PRO A 82 13.20 -2.30 -13.48
C PRO A 82 13.52 -0.91 -12.91
N GLY A 83 13.68 -0.81 -11.59
CA GLY A 83 13.90 0.46 -10.86
C GLY A 83 12.61 1.06 -10.28
N SER A 84 11.45 0.83 -10.91
CA SER A 84 10.15 1.10 -10.31
C SER A 84 9.62 -0.16 -9.64
N ALA A 85 9.48 -0.15 -8.31
CA ALA A 85 8.88 -1.25 -7.53
C ALA A 85 9.70 -2.53 -7.37
N ALA A 86 10.87 -2.40 -6.77
CA ALA A 86 11.39 -3.49 -5.95
C ALA A 86 10.48 -3.79 -4.72
N TYR A 87 9.45 -2.99 -4.44
CA TYR A 87 8.67 -3.07 -3.20
C TYR A 87 7.67 -4.24 -3.11
N TRP A 88 7.32 -4.89 -4.23
CA TRP A 88 6.54 -6.13 -4.23
C TRP A 88 7.41 -7.39 -4.07
N ARG A 89 8.74 -7.26 -4.02
CA ARG A 89 9.63 -8.43 -3.90
C ARG A 89 9.43 -9.08 -2.53
N GLY A 90 8.42 -9.92 -2.41
CA GLY A 90 7.96 -10.57 -1.18
C GLY A 90 6.44 -10.67 -1.05
N TRP A 91 5.66 -9.93 -1.85
CA TRP A 91 4.19 -9.98 -1.83
C TRP A 91 3.71 -10.86 -2.98
N THR A 92 2.70 -11.69 -2.75
CA THR A 92 2.17 -12.61 -3.76
C THR A 92 0.90 -12.03 -4.35
N GLU A 93 0.81 -11.94 -5.67
CA GLU A 93 -0.44 -11.59 -6.36
C GLU A 93 -1.44 -12.76 -6.23
N VAL A 94 -2.66 -12.49 -5.78
CA VAL A 94 -3.64 -13.54 -5.44
C VAL A 94 -5.00 -13.36 -6.12
N GLY A 95 -5.09 -12.50 -7.13
CA GLY A 95 -6.36 -12.20 -7.79
C GLY A 95 -6.20 -11.94 -9.27
N GLU A 96 -7.26 -12.25 -10.01
CA GLU A 96 -7.36 -12.03 -11.45
C GLU A 96 -8.03 -10.66 -11.66
N THR A 97 -7.34 -9.53 -11.47
CA THR A 97 -8.01 -8.24 -11.74
C THR A 97 -7.09 -7.03 -11.90
N ALA A 98 -7.14 -6.44 -13.09
CA ALA A 98 -7.12 -5.00 -13.27
C ALA A 98 -8.57 -4.57 -13.55
N LEU A 99 -9.33 -4.17 -12.52
CA LEU A 99 -10.53 -3.38 -12.77
C LEU A 99 -10.04 -2.00 -13.21
N VAL A 100 -10.40 -1.62 -14.44
CA VAL A 100 -10.00 -0.35 -15.04
C VAL A 100 -11.22 0.53 -15.18
N GLU A 101 -11.30 1.55 -14.34
CA GLU A 101 -12.11 2.73 -14.61
C GLU A 101 -11.27 3.72 -15.43
N VAL A 102 -11.88 4.56 -16.25
CA VAL A 102 -11.15 5.59 -17.00
C VAL A 102 -10.44 6.51 -16.00
N GLY A 103 -9.13 6.28 -15.83
CA GLY A 103 -8.26 7.04 -14.93
C GLY A 103 -7.73 6.25 -13.73
N ILE A 104 -8.30 5.09 -13.36
CA ILE A 104 -7.86 4.30 -12.19
C ILE A 104 -7.82 2.79 -12.51
N ALA A 105 -6.70 2.14 -12.22
CA ALA A 105 -6.53 0.69 -12.24
C ALA A 105 -6.34 0.16 -10.81
N ARG A 106 -7.04 -0.90 -10.43
CA ARG A 106 -6.95 -1.52 -9.09
C ARG A 106 -6.22 -2.86 -9.13
N ARG A 107 -5.28 -3.09 -8.22
CA ARG A 107 -4.60 -4.40 -7.99
C ARG A 107 -4.73 -4.87 -6.55
N THR A 108 -4.74 -6.19 -6.35
CA THR A 108 -4.82 -6.80 -5.02
C THR A 108 -3.71 -7.83 -4.80
N PHE A 109 -3.08 -7.77 -3.63
CA PHE A 109 -1.95 -8.59 -3.22
C PHE A 109 -2.26 -9.28 -1.89
N LEU A 110 -1.65 -10.45 -1.69
CA LEU A 110 -1.53 -11.07 -0.39
C LEU A 110 -0.10 -10.90 0.10
N VAL A 111 0.03 -10.29 1.27
CA VAL A 111 1.30 -10.19 1.96
C VAL A 111 1.31 -11.21 3.06
N THR A 112 2.31 -12.07 3.07
CA THR A 112 2.52 -13.10 4.08
C THR A 112 3.84 -12.84 4.79
N ARG A 113 3.87 -13.10 6.09
CA ARG A 113 5.12 -13.18 6.87
C ARG A 113 5.13 -14.57 7.54
N PRO A 114 6.16 -15.40 7.29
CA PRO A 114 6.29 -16.71 7.94
C PRO A 114 6.55 -16.59 9.44
#